data_AF-A0AAW2EHT8-F1
#
_entry.id   AF-A0AAW2EHT8-F1
#
_cell.length_a   1.000
_cell.length_b   1.000
_cell.length_c   1.000
_cell.angle_alpha   90.00
_cell.angle_beta   90.00
_cell.angle_gamma   90.00
#
_symmetry.space_group_name_H-M   'P 1'
#
loop_
_entity.id
_entity.type
_entity.pdbx_description
1 polymer ?
#
loop_
_entity_poly.entity_id
_entity_poly.type
_entity_poly.pdbx_seq_one_letter_code
_entity_poly.pdbx_strand_id
1 'polypeptide(L)'
;MFLKKQYGHGHMEVTLSTKSWCIPDKVISKFDSRTQQLSLDKEKIVLNVPYTDSLPQSLDKVESEKNKLGVTGISVSLITLEQVFLKIVKKEEGTPLNELFTAPSQKITDGELCIQSILALFWKKFTYTRKNLTNLLFILFLPIVSVILMAFSYNIPADSTNIIPLKLNIYRHPKALYSSSNEEIGQQYRNTIQDFGEAQLVAPDINVQEALDIFSKENIAEYRNNFIVSAEFNNITNTTWGNGLYSNLAVHSVPLTVNLLSNAFIKALTGKNYSIDLSRQQLPSTLSSSEIELPEAEALSRVLVFCSFFFPTMAFFVVHPLQETKTKIKQLQRMTGVTSLTYWSTMFAFDFLIYTMSVLLIMIALYIMDIILGIRLYYGTEILYMILILELFGMNILLFVYLFSFWNKSRTTITTILGLTPTGLVIIQYLIQKVLQGFPWLDVLYNLQKRLFRLIPYISLFHGQIGFFETAVQNARCRRLPSRLFDVACIATNDVCCGKIINIYNNEYNFIFLLTIKLINYFFIIYF
;
A
#
# COMPACT_ATOMS: atom_id res chain seq x y z
N MET A 1 36.17 0.89 27.30
CA MET A 1 35.81 0.95 28.75
C MET A 1 36.39 -0.23 29.53
N PHE A 2 36.36 -1.46 28.99
CA PHE A 2 36.95 -2.67 29.60
C PHE A 2 38.45 -2.53 29.96
N LEU A 3 39.30 -2.10 29.01
CA LEU A 3 40.75 -1.93 29.24
C LEU A 3 41.08 -0.91 30.35
N LYS A 4 40.31 0.19 30.43
CA LYS A 4 40.48 1.20 31.49
C LYS A 4 40.12 0.64 32.88
N LYS A 5 39.15 -0.29 32.95
CA LYS A 5 38.74 -0.95 34.19
C LYS A 5 39.75 -2.01 34.65
N GLN A 6 40.45 -2.66 33.71
CA GLN A 6 41.40 -3.74 34.00
C GLN A 6 42.84 -3.24 34.23
N TYR A 7 43.28 -2.20 33.50
CA TYR A 7 44.67 -1.72 33.52
C TYR A 7 44.83 -0.26 33.99
N GLY A 8 43.72 0.47 34.16
CA GLY A 8 43.72 1.89 34.57
C GLY A 8 43.24 2.14 36.01
N HIS A 9 42.91 1.11 36.78
CA HIS A 9 42.55 1.27 38.19
C HIS A 9 43.82 1.41 39.06
N GLY A 10 43.86 2.46 39.89
CA GLY A 10 44.92 2.67 40.87
C GLY A 10 46.22 3.29 40.35
N HIS A 11 46.22 3.95 39.18
CA HIS A 11 47.39 4.67 38.67
C HIS A 11 47.00 6.07 38.15
N MET A 12 47.84 7.05 38.40
CA MET A 12 47.69 8.44 37.96
C MET A 12 48.82 8.83 37.00
N GLU A 13 48.50 9.72 36.07
CA GLU A 13 49.47 10.31 35.17
C GLU A 13 49.97 11.62 35.78
N VAL A 14 51.28 11.71 35.98
CA VAL A 14 51.95 12.94 36.43
C VAL A 14 52.78 13.45 35.26
N THR A 15 52.38 14.60 34.70
CA THR A 15 53.14 15.30 33.67
C THR A 15 53.94 16.42 34.32
N LEU A 16 55.25 16.41 34.08
CA LEU A 16 56.20 17.38 34.58
C LEU A 16 56.74 18.18 33.40
N SER A 17 56.56 19.49 33.40
CA SER A 17 57.22 20.36 32.43
C SER A 17 58.64 20.66 32.92
N THR A 18 59.64 20.49 32.06
CA THR A 18 61.07 20.53 32.44
C THR A 18 61.88 21.51 31.61
N LYS A 19 62.92 22.07 32.21
CA LYS A 19 63.96 22.85 31.51
C LYS A 19 64.97 21.92 30.83
N SER A 20 65.65 22.42 29.81
CA SER A 20 66.58 21.66 28.94
C SER A 20 67.76 20.96 29.65
N TRP A 21 68.06 21.31 30.91
CA TRP A 21 69.13 20.71 31.72
C TRP A 21 68.62 19.75 32.82
N CYS A 22 67.33 19.40 32.82
CA CYS A 22 66.74 18.46 33.77
C CYS A 22 67.26 17.04 33.55
N ILE A 23 67.63 16.34 34.63
CA ILE A 23 68.04 14.93 34.61
C ILE A 23 66.84 14.07 35.04
N PRO A 24 66.23 13.27 34.14
CA PRO A 24 65.01 12.50 34.42
C PRO A 24 65.13 11.53 35.59
N ASP A 25 66.27 10.83 35.71
CA ASP A 25 66.47 9.80 36.74
C ASP A 25 66.42 10.36 38.17
N LYS A 26 66.88 11.61 38.36
CA LYS A 26 66.81 12.29 39.66
C LYS A 26 65.37 12.60 40.06
N VAL A 27 64.52 12.93 39.10
CA VAL A 27 63.10 13.23 39.33
C VAL A 27 62.33 11.94 39.62
N ILE A 28 62.59 10.87 38.86
CA ILE A 28 61.94 9.57 39.03
C ILE A 28 62.26 8.96 40.39
N SER A 29 63.50 9.14 40.89
CA SER A 29 63.93 8.64 42.21
C SER A 29 63.15 9.21 43.41
N LYS A 30 62.38 10.29 43.23
CA LYS A 30 61.54 10.91 44.28
C LYS A 30 60.13 10.31 44.37
N PHE A 31 59.75 9.51 43.38
CA PHE A 31 58.48 8.78 43.34
C PHE A 31 58.67 7.31 43.75
N ASP A 32 57.56 6.59 43.96
CA ASP A 32 57.59 5.16 44.32
C ASP A 32 58.41 4.37 43.26
N SER A 33 59.15 3.35 43.70
CA SER A 33 59.88 2.38 42.87
C SER A 33 59.07 1.76 41.73
N ARG A 34 57.74 1.75 41.86
CA ARG A 34 56.79 1.26 40.85
C ARG A 34 56.43 2.30 39.78
N THR A 35 56.99 3.50 39.87
CA THR A 35 56.77 4.58 38.89
C THR A 35 57.41 4.21 37.56
N GLN A 36 56.63 4.29 36.49
CA GLN A 36 57.08 3.95 35.14
C GLN A 36 57.12 5.22 34.28
N GLN A 37 58.23 5.45 33.59
CA GLN A 37 58.35 6.54 32.63
C GLN A 37 57.60 6.18 31.33
N LEU A 38 56.59 6.98 30.96
CA LEU A 38 55.76 6.73 29.78
C LEU A 38 56.35 7.38 28.52
N SER A 39 56.79 8.63 28.64
CA SER A 39 57.43 9.38 27.55
C SER A 39 58.40 10.43 28.10
N LEU A 40 59.52 10.59 27.41
CA LEU A 40 60.47 11.68 27.63
C LEU A 40 60.47 12.57 26.40
N ASP A 41 60.06 13.81 26.58
CA ASP A 41 60.21 14.86 25.58
C ASP A 41 61.15 15.93 26.14
N LYS A 42 61.83 16.71 25.29
CA LYS A 42 62.88 17.67 25.74
C LYS A 42 62.35 18.72 26.73
N GLU A 43 61.04 18.95 26.75
CA GLU A 43 60.36 19.93 27.60
C GLU A 43 59.31 19.31 28.55
N LYS A 44 59.04 18.00 28.45
CA LYS A 44 57.99 17.32 29.23
C LYS A 44 58.36 15.89 29.56
N ILE A 45 58.20 15.52 30.83
CA ILE A 45 58.34 14.15 31.32
C ILE A 45 56.95 13.66 31.76
N VAL A 46 56.50 12.53 31.23
CA VAL A 46 55.23 11.92 31.62
C VAL A 46 55.49 10.63 32.39
N LEU A 47 55.01 10.59 33.63
CA LEU A 47 55.18 9.49 34.57
C LEU A 47 53.85 8.80 34.86
N ASN A 48 53.89 7.48 34.91
CA ASN A 48 52.81 6.64 35.42
C ASN A 48 53.11 6.27 36.87
N VAL A 49 52.38 6.86 37.81
CA VAL A 49 52.60 6.69 39.25
C VAL A 49 51.42 5.93 39.85
N PRO A 50 51.64 4.87 40.66
CA PRO A 50 50.53 4.23 41.36
C PRO A 50 49.87 5.22 42.33
N TYR A 51 48.54 5.18 42.42
CA TYR A 51 47.78 5.96 43.38
C TYR A 51 47.93 5.33 44.76
N THR A 52 48.84 5.88 45.55
CA THR A 52 49.10 5.49 46.95
C THR A 52 48.94 6.72 47.85
N ASP A 53 48.68 6.50 49.15
CA ASP A 53 48.54 7.60 50.14
C ASP A 53 49.82 8.46 50.28
N SER A 54 50.96 7.96 49.80
CA SER A 54 52.25 8.66 49.75
C SER A 54 52.44 9.57 48.53
N LEU A 55 51.56 9.51 47.53
CA LEU A 55 51.67 10.27 46.28
C LEU A 55 51.66 11.80 46.50
N PRO A 56 50.78 12.37 47.34
CA PRO A 56 50.82 13.81 47.64
C PRO A 56 52.16 14.24 48.25
N GLN A 57 52.70 13.45 49.19
CA GLN A 57 53.99 13.73 49.82
C GLN A 57 55.17 13.69 48.84
N SER A 58 55.11 12.80 47.83
CA SER A 58 56.11 12.77 46.76
C SER A 58 55.98 13.98 45.82
N LEU A 59 54.76 14.43 45.52
CA LEU A 59 54.53 15.64 44.73
C LEU A 59 55.01 16.89 45.46
N ASP A 60 54.74 17.02 46.76
CA ASP A 60 55.21 18.12 47.61
C ASP A 60 56.75 18.18 47.66
N LYS A 61 57.42 17.02 47.74
CA LYS A 61 58.89 16.94 47.68
C LYS A 61 59.44 17.45 46.35
N VAL A 62 58.85 17.05 45.24
CA VAL A 62 59.26 17.51 43.90
C VAL A 62 58.97 18.99 43.71
N GLU A 63 57.87 19.50 44.27
CA GLU A 63 57.54 20.93 44.24
C GLU A 63 58.50 21.76 45.10
N SER A 64 58.89 21.28 46.28
CA SER A 64 59.86 21.96 47.16
C SER A 64 61.27 22.07 46.54
N GLU A 65 61.67 21.10 45.71
CA GLU A 65 62.96 21.04 45.03
C GLU A 65 62.90 21.47 43.55
N LYS A 66 61.78 22.07 43.09
CA LYS A 66 61.51 22.35 41.66
C LYS A 66 62.62 23.10 40.93
N ASN A 67 63.24 24.07 41.60
CA ASN A 67 64.32 24.90 41.05
C ASN A 67 65.65 24.11 40.90
N LYS A 68 65.89 23.12 41.77
CA LYS A 68 67.08 22.26 41.72
C LYS A 68 66.93 21.12 40.71
N LEU A 69 65.69 20.63 40.54
CA LEU A 69 65.35 19.55 39.62
C LEU A 69 65.05 20.05 38.19
N GLY A 70 64.92 21.36 37.98
CA GLY A 70 64.63 21.94 36.67
C GLY A 70 63.18 21.74 36.21
N VAL A 71 62.25 21.52 37.14
CA VAL A 71 60.81 21.33 36.88
C VAL A 71 60.09 22.69 36.97
N THR A 72 59.33 23.04 35.94
CA THR A 72 58.60 24.32 35.85
C THR A 72 57.13 24.20 36.27
N GLY A 73 56.55 23.01 36.15
CA GLY A 73 55.14 22.77 36.44
C GLY A 73 54.84 21.28 36.56
N ILE A 74 53.84 20.96 37.38
CA ILE A 74 53.37 19.61 37.66
C ILE A 74 51.87 19.59 37.36
N SER A 75 51.43 18.67 36.52
CA SER A 75 50.00 18.40 36.32
C SER A 75 49.70 16.92 36.57
N VAL A 76 48.66 16.67 37.35
CA VAL A 76 48.18 15.32 37.65
C VAL A 76 46.88 15.11 36.90
N SER A 77 46.80 14.03 36.12
CA SER A 77 45.60 13.68 35.37
C SER A 77 45.29 12.18 35.45
N LEU A 78 44.06 11.84 35.10
CA LEU A 78 43.63 10.44 35.01
C LEU A 78 44.15 9.84 33.71
N ILE A 79 44.79 8.67 33.81
CA ILE A 79 45.31 7.95 32.65
C ILE A 79 44.24 7.81 31.55
N THR A 80 44.63 8.18 30.34
CA THR A 80 43.80 8.08 29.14
C THR A 80 43.83 6.67 28.55
N LEU A 81 42.81 6.30 27.76
CA LEU A 81 42.70 4.96 27.18
C LEU A 81 43.82 4.67 26.16
N GLU A 82 44.25 5.71 25.44
CA GLU A 82 45.39 5.67 24.51
C GLU A 82 46.70 5.30 25.20
N GLN A 83 46.95 5.85 26.40
CA GLN A 83 48.16 5.53 27.15
C GLN A 83 48.13 4.15 27.80
N VAL A 84 46.95 3.69 28.25
CA VAL A 84 46.79 2.28 28.66
C VAL A 84 47.14 1.35 27.51
N PHE A 85 46.73 1.70 26.29
CA PHE A 85 47.04 0.94 25.09
C PHE A 85 48.54 0.95 24.79
N LEU A 86 49.20 2.13 24.80
CA LEU A 86 50.66 2.23 24.64
C LEU A 86 51.45 1.47 25.71
N LYS A 87 50.95 1.41 26.96
CA LYS A 87 51.56 0.62 28.03
C LYS A 87 51.52 -0.87 27.76
N ILE A 88 50.41 -1.38 27.23
CA ILE A 88 50.27 -2.79 26.86
C ILE A 88 51.24 -3.11 25.72
N VAL A 89 51.27 -2.25 24.69
CA VAL A 89 52.19 -2.40 23.54
C VAL A 89 53.67 -2.40 23.97
N LYS A 90 54.07 -1.50 24.88
CA LYS A 90 55.47 -1.46 25.39
C LYS A 90 55.83 -2.62 26.32
N LYS A 91 54.87 -3.16 27.09
CA LYS A 91 55.11 -4.34 27.96
C LYS A 91 55.28 -5.64 27.18
N GLU A 92 54.78 -5.68 25.95
CA GLU A 92 54.71 -6.87 25.12
C GLU A 92 55.66 -6.85 23.91
N GLU A 93 56.73 -6.04 23.96
CA GLU A 93 57.80 -6.06 22.94
C GLU A 93 58.49 -7.44 22.79
N GLY A 94 58.14 -8.45 23.61
CA GLY A 94 58.62 -9.83 23.50
C GLY A 94 57.70 -10.83 22.79
N THR A 95 56.40 -10.55 22.59
CA THR A 95 55.47 -11.49 21.93
C THR A 95 54.33 -10.73 21.24
N PRO A 96 54.12 -10.89 19.93
CA PRO A 96 53.05 -10.19 19.23
C PRO A 96 51.68 -10.67 19.75
N LEU A 97 50.95 -9.77 20.43
CA LEU A 97 49.58 -10.00 20.93
C LEU A 97 48.56 -10.35 19.82
N ASN A 98 48.97 -10.34 18.54
CA ASN A 98 48.14 -10.73 17.41
C ASN A 98 47.70 -12.21 17.45
N GLU A 99 48.44 -13.08 18.14
CA GLU A 99 48.13 -14.52 18.16
C GLU A 99 47.07 -14.94 19.19
N LEU A 100 46.78 -14.12 20.22
CA LEU A 100 45.87 -14.56 21.28
C LEU A 100 44.38 -14.38 20.92
N PHE A 101 44.04 -13.56 19.92
CA PHE A 101 42.65 -13.17 19.66
C PHE A 101 42.15 -13.44 18.24
N THR A 102 43.00 -13.85 17.30
CA THR A 102 42.59 -14.15 15.92
C THR A 102 43.53 -15.17 15.28
N ALA A 103 42.95 -16.21 14.69
CA ALA A 103 43.69 -17.14 13.84
C ALA A 103 44.40 -16.37 12.72
N PRO A 104 45.61 -16.78 12.28
CA PRO A 104 46.32 -16.13 11.19
C PRO A 104 45.49 -16.27 9.91
N SER A 105 44.71 -15.25 9.57
CA SER A 105 44.00 -15.19 8.31
C SER A 105 44.98 -14.75 7.23
N GLN A 106 45.04 -15.52 6.14
CA GLN A 106 45.78 -15.09 4.95
C GLN A 106 45.25 -13.72 4.51
N LYS A 107 46.17 -12.80 4.22
CA LYS A 107 45.83 -11.47 3.72
C LYS A 107 45.35 -11.62 2.28
N ILE A 108 44.05 -11.62 2.11
CA ILE A 108 43.38 -11.75 0.82
C ILE A 108 43.49 -10.41 0.07
N THR A 109 43.80 -10.47 -1.23
CA THR A 109 44.04 -9.29 -2.07
C THR A 109 42.82 -8.94 -2.93
N ASP A 110 42.63 -7.63 -3.09
CA ASP A 110 41.69 -6.88 -3.94
C ASP A 110 40.34 -7.55 -4.28
N GLY A 111 40.29 -8.40 -5.30
CA GLY A 111 39.03 -8.97 -5.82
C GLY A 111 38.35 -9.94 -4.87
N GLU A 112 39.13 -10.84 -4.26
CA GLU A 112 38.62 -11.78 -3.28
C GLU A 112 38.17 -11.07 -1.99
N LEU A 113 38.86 -9.98 -1.61
CA LEU A 113 38.46 -9.13 -0.49
C LEU A 113 37.14 -8.41 -0.77
N CYS A 114 36.92 -7.96 -2.01
CA CYS A 114 35.65 -7.37 -2.43
C CYS A 114 34.50 -8.40 -2.31
N ILE A 115 34.68 -9.62 -2.82
CA ILE A 115 33.66 -10.68 -2.73
C ILE A 115 33.38 -11.06 -1.27
N GLN A 116 34.41 -11.20 -0.45
CA GLN A 116 34.24 -11.48 0.98
C GLN A 116 33.51 -10.34 1.70
N SER A 117 33.83 -9.09 1.38
CA SER A 117 33.13 -7.93 1.93
C SER A 117 31.64 -7.93 1.54
N ILE A 118 31.33 -8.27 0.28
CA ILE A 118 29.97 -8.38 -0.22
C ILE A 118 29.21 -9.48 0.50
N LEU A 119 29.80 -10.67 0.61
CA LEU A 119 29.20 -11.81 1.32
C LEU A 119 28.97 -11.49 2.80
N ALA A 120 29.93 -10.83 3.45
CA ALA A 120 29.80 -10.42 4.85
C ALA A 120 28.65 -9.40 5.05
N LEU A 121 28.52 -8.42 4.15
CA LEU A 121 27.42 -7.45 4.18
C LEU A 121 26.07 -8.13 3.91
N PHE A 122 26.03 -9.08 2.98
CA PHE A 122 24.83 -9.87 2.69
C PHE A 122 24.42 -10.72 3.89
N TRP A 123 25.37 -11.38 4.55
CA TRP A 123 25.13 -12.18 5.76
C TRP A 123 24.68 -11.32 6.94
N LYS A 124 25.26 -10.13 7.12
CA LYS A 124 24.83 -9.13 8.11
C LYS A 124 23.38 -8.74 7.86
N LYS A 125 23.03 -8.40 6.61
CA LYS A 125 21.68 -8.01 6.21
C LYS A 125 20.69 -9.16 6.42
N PHE A 126 21.05 -10.38 6.02
CA PHE A 126 20.23 -11.57 6.26
C PHE A 126 19.98 -11.79 7.76
N THR A 127 21.02 -11.69 8.59
CA THR A 127 20.90 -11.82 10.04
C THR A 127 20.00 -10.73 10.63
N TYR A 128 20.11 -9.49 10.16
CA TYR A 128 19.23 -8.41 10.59
C TYR A 128 17.76 -8.68 10.20
N THR A 129 17.52 -9.10 8.97
CA THR A 129 16.17 -9.40 8.46
C THR A 129 15.55 -10.56 9.23
N ARG A 130 16.31 -11.61 9.53
CA ARG A 130 15.86 -12.74 10.36
C ARG A 130 15.52 -12.32 11.79
N LYS A 131 16.30 -11.42 12.38
CA LYS A 131 16.03 -10.88 13.73
C LYS A 131 14.81 -9.95 13.76
N ASN A 132 14.56 -9.21 12.68
CA ASN A 132 13.42 -8.30 12.54
C ASN A 132 12.36 -8.86 11.58
N LEU A 133 11.91 -10.10 11.87
CA LEU A 133 10.94 -10.80 11.03
C LEU A 133 9.62 -10.04 10.88
N THR A 134 9.25 -9.22 11.87
CA THR A 134 8.05 -8.37 11.83
C THR A 134 8.02 -7.45 10.62
N ASN A 135 9.14 -6.79 10.28
CA ASN A 135 9.22 -5.91 9.12
C ASN A 135 9.07 -6.69 7.82
N LEU A 136 9.71 -7.87 7.72
CA LEU A 136 9.58 -8.75 6.56
C LEU A 136 8.14 -9.25 6.41
N LEU A 137 7.46 -9.59 7.51
CA LEU A 137 6.07 -10.02 7.50
C LEU A 137 5.16 -8.90 7.00
N PHE A 138 5.33 -7.65 7.45
CA PHE A 138 4.58 -6.52 6.91
C PHE A 138 4.82 -6.29 5.41
N ILE A 139 6.08 -6.42 4.94
CA ILE A 139 6.42 -6.28 3.52
C ILE A 139 5.71 -7.35 2.66
N LEU A 140 5.57 -8.58 3.15
CA LEU A 140 4.95 -9.68 2.40
C LEU A 140 3.42 -9.73 2.55
N PHE A 141 2.89 -9.45 3.75
CA PHE A 141 1.47 -9.64 4.08
C PHE A 141 0.58 -8.46 3.65
N LEU A 142 1.05 -7.23 3.81
CA LEU A 142 0.24 -6.04 3.54
C LEU A 142 -0.21 -5.93 2.06
N PRO A 143 0.61 -6.31 1.05
CA PRO A 143 0.16 -6.36 -0.34
C PRO A 143 -0.86 -7.47 -0.59
N ILE A 144 -0.78 -8.60 0.11
CA ILE A 144 -1.76 -9.68 -0.01
C ILE A 144 -3.12 -9.23 0.53
N VAL A 145 -3.13 -8.51 1.65
CA VAL A 145 -4.35 -7.89 2.19
C VAL A 145 -4.98 -6.93 1.17
N SER A 146 -4.16 -6.18 0.43
CA SER A 146 -4.66 -5.27 -0.61
C SER A 146 -5.37 -6.01 -1.75
N VAL A 147 -4.82 -7.14 -2.19
CA VAL A 147 -5.44 -8.01 -3.20
C VAL A 147 -6.74 -8.63 -2.69
N ILE A 148 -6.78 -9.07 -1.43
CA ILE A 148 -8.00 -9.61 -0.81
C ILE A 148 -9.09 -8.54 -0.75
N LEU A 149 -8.76 -7.32 -0.33
CA LEU A 149 -9.72 -6.21 -0.30
C LEU A 149 -10.18 -5.82 -1.71
N MET A 150 -9.30 -5.89 -2.70
CA MET A 150 -9.66 -5.73 -4.10
C MET A 150 -10.62 -6.83 -4.58
N ALA A 151 -10.43 -8.08 -4.14
CA ALA A 151 -11.33 -9.17 -4.47
C ALA A 151 -12.75 -8.92 -3.95
N PHE A 152 -12.88 -8.42 -2.71
CA PHE A 152 -14.17 -8.09 -2.12
C PHE A 152 -14.90 -6.92 -2.78
N SER A 153 -14.20 -6.04 -3.49
CA SER A 153 -14.84 -4.93 -4.20
C SER A 153 -15.39 -5.33 -5.57
N TYR A 154 -15.15 -6.56 -6.04
CA TYR A 154 -15.80 -7.06 -7.25
C TYR A 154 -17.26 -7.41 -6.95
N ASN A 155 -18.16 -6.58 -7.47
CA ASN A 155 -19.57 -6.94 -7.62
C ASN A 155 -19.69 -7.89 -8.81
N ILE A 156 -19.49 -9.19 -8.59
CA ILE A 156 -19.84 -10.19 -9.61
C ILE A 156 -21.36 -10.12 -9.76
N PRO A 157 -21.90 -9.80 -10.95
CA PRO A 157 -23.32 -9.97 -11.17
C PRO A 157 -23.58 -11.47 -11.05
N ALA A 158 -24.18 -11.88 -9.93
CA ALA A 158 -24.77 -13.20 -9.85
C ALA A 158 -25.90 -13.18 -10.87
N ASP A 159 -25.68 -13.82 -12.02
CA ASP A 159 -26.69 -14.13 -13.03
C ASP A 159 -27.70 -15.12 -12.41
N SER A 160 -28.39 -14.69 -11.35
CA SER A 160 -29.51 -15.43 -10.81
C SER A 160 -30.63 -15.32 -11.84
N THR A 161 -30.67 -16.30 -12.74
CA THR A 161 -31.74 -16.50 -13.74
C THR A 161 -33.01 -17.03 -13.08
N ASN A 162 -33.15 -16.82 -11.76
CA ASN A 162 -34.29 -17.26 -10.98
C ASN A 162 -35.55 -16.59 -11.53
N ILE A 163 -36.53 -17.42 -11.86
CA ILE A 163 -37.86 -16.97 -12.26
C ILE A 163 -38.55 -16.48 -10.99
N ILE A 164 -38.85 -15.18 -10.93
CA ILE A 164 -39.56 -14.57 -9.80
C ILE A 164 -41.03 -14.44 -10.22
N PRO A 165 -41.96 -15.19 -9.59
CA PRO A 165 -43.38 -15.04 -9.88
C PRO A 165 -43.84 -13.65 -9.46
N LEU A 166 -44.43 -12.90 -10.39
CA LEU A 166 -44.97 -11.57 -10.13
C LEU A 166 -46.42 -11.70 -9.66
N LYS A 167 -46.59 -11.76 -8.35
CA LYS A 167 -47.89 -11.76 -7.66
C LYS A 167 -47.98 -10.54 -6.75
N LEU A 168 -49.20 -10.20 -6.34
CA LEU A 168 -49.42 -9.00 -5.52
C LEU A 168 -48.77 -9.11 -4.12
N ASN A 169 -48.50 -10.33 -3.66
CA ASN A 169 -47.82 -10.65 -2.40
C ASN A 169 -46.36 -10.17 -2.29
N ILE A 170 -45.76 -9.69 -3.38
CA ILE A 170 -44.45 -9.01 -3.35
C ILE A 170 -44.54 -7.73 -2.53
N TYR A 171 -45.72 -7.11 -2.49
CA TYR A 171 -46.00 -5.93 -1.69
C TYR A 171 -46.60 -6.32 -0.34
N ARG A 172 -46.23 -5.59 0.71
CA ARG A 172 -46.68 -5.86 2.08
C ARG A 172 -48.09 -5.30 2.26
N HIS A 173 -49.07 -6.16 2.52
CA HIS A 173 -50.49 -5.81 2.69
C HIS A 173 -51.06 -4.98 1.51
N PRO A 174 -51.07 -5.55 0.29
CA PRO A 174 -51.57 -4.82 -0.87
C PRO A 174 -53.08 -4.63 -0.78
N LYS A 175 -53.53 -3.42 -1.09
CA LYS A 175 -54.93 -3.01 -1.17
C LYS A 175 -55.26 -2.59 -2.59
N ALA A 176 -56.47 -2.88 -3.02
CA ALA A 176 -56.99 -2.48 -4.32
C ALA A 176 -58.40 -1.95 -4.20
N LEU A 177 -58.67 -0.83 -4.88
CA LEU A 177 -60.03 -0.35 -5.08
C LEU A 177 -60.53 -0.82 -6.44
N TYR A 178 -61.80 -1.21 -6.49
CA TYR A 178 -62.43 -1.46 -7.78
C TYR A 178 -63.86 -0.94 -7.86
N SER A 179 -64.24 -0.55 -9.07
CA SER A 179 -65.62 -0.27 -9.46
C SER A 179 -65.96 -1.16 -10.65
N SER A 180 -67.19 -1.68 -10.69
CA SER A 180 -67.63 -2.51 -11.80
C SER A 180 -69.12 -2.38 -12.07
N SER A 181 -69.44 -2.10 -13.33
CA SER A 181 -70.80 -2.14 -13.88
C SER A 181 -71.31 -3.57 -14.14
N ASN A 182 -70.40 -4.56 -14.23
CA ASN A 182 -70.74 -5.97 -14.39
C ASN A 182 -70.28 -6.75 -13.15
N GLU A 183 -71.25 -7.16 -12.32
CA GLU A 183 -70.97 -7.84 -11.06
C GLU A 183 -70.10 -9.08 -11.22
N GLU A 184 -70.23 -9.83 -12.32
CA GLU A 184 -69.43 -11.04 -12.54
C GLU A 184 -67.94 -10.71 -12.69
N ILE A 185 -67.59 -9.71 -13.49
CA ILE A 185 -66.19 -9.29 -13.71
C ILE A 185 -65.61 -8.70 -12.41
N GLY A 186 -66.39 -7.86 -11.73
CA GLY A 186 -66.00 -7.28 -10.44
C GLY A 186 -65.74 -8.35 -9.36
N GLN A 187 -66.59 -9.37 -9.26
CA GLN A 187 -66.42 -10.48 -8.33
C GLN A 187 -65.17 -11.32 -8.66
N GLN A 188 -64.89 -11.59 -9.94
CA GLN A 188 -63.67 -12.33 -10.33
C GLN A 188 -62.40 -11.53 -10.04
N TYR A 189 -62.42 -10.21 -10.26
CA TYR A 189 -61.31 -9.32 -9.90
C TYR A 189 -61.09 -9.32 -8.38
N ARG A 190 -62.17 -9.19 -7.59
CA ARG A 190 -62.12 -9.23 -6.12
C ARG A 190 -61.52 -10.55 -5.62
N ASN A 191 -62.00 -11.70 -6.11
CA ASN A 191 -61.52 -13.01 -5.70
C ASN A 191 -60.02 -13.18 -5.97
N THR A 192 -59.56 -12.75 -7.16
CA THR A 192 -58.15 -12.86 -7.55
C THR A 192 -57.22 -12.01 -6.68
N ILE A 193 -57.70 -10.89 -6.13
CA ILE A 193 -56.91 -10.03 -5.24
C ILE A 193 -57.00 -10.50 -3.80
N GLN A 194 -58.15 -11.02 -3.35
CA GLN A 194 -58.32 -11.56 -2.01
C GLN A 194 -57.37 -12.72 -1.70
N ASP A 195 -56.91 -13.45 -2.73
CA ASP A 195 -55.87 -14.48 -2.59
C ASP A 195 -54.52 -13.90 -2.10
N PHE A 196 -54.28 -12.60 -2.24
CA PHE A 196 -52.99 -11.96 -1.95
C PHE A 196 -53.08 -10.71 -1.04
N GLY A 197 -54.25 -10.10 -0.90
CA GLY A 197 -54.44 -8.83 -0.20
C GLY A 197 -55.91 -8.46 -0.02
N GLU A 198 -56.19 -7.16 0.15
CA GLU A 198 -57.55 -6.64 0.37
C GLU A 198 -58.09 -5.97 -0.88
N ALA A 199 -59.31 -6.32 -1.28
CA ALA A 199 -60.04 -5.66 -2.36
C ALA A 199 -61.31 -5.01 -1.80
N GLN A 200 -61.46 -3.70 -2.00
CA GLN A 200 -62.61 -2.92 -1.57
C GLN A 200 -63.38 -2.40 -2.78
N LEU A 201 -64.71 -2.55 -2.74
CA LEU A 201 -65.62 -2.02 -3.75
C LEU A 201 -65.84 -0.53 -3.47
N VAL A 202 -65.69 0.31 -4.49
CA VAL A 202 -65.98 1.75 -4.40
C VAL A 202 -67.49 1.97 -4.44
N ALA A 203 -67.99 2.96 -3.69
CA ALA A 203 -69.39 3.33 -3.70
C ALA A 203 -69.86 3.72 -5.12
N PRO A 204 -71.10 3.39 -5.51
CA PRO A 204 -71.58 3.56 -6.89
C PRO A 204 -71.55 5.02 -7.38
N ASP A 205 -71.55 5.99 -6.47
CA ASP A 205 -71.58 7.42 -6.78
C ASP A 205 -70.18 8.06 -6.91
N ILE A 206 -69.10 7.32 -6.63
CA ILE A 206 -67.73 7.86 -6.57
C ILE A 206 -66.84 7.13 -7.59
N ASN A 207 -66.07 7.89 -8.37
CA ASN A 207 -65.11 7.29 -9.29
C ASN A 207 -63.89 6.72 -8.53
N VAL A 208 -63.28 5.63 -9.02
CA VAL A 208 -62.13 4.99 -8.37
C VAL A 208 -60.97 5.97 -8.17
N GLN A 209 -60.74 6.85 -9.14
CA GLN A 209 -59.72 7.90 -9.04
C GLN A 209 -60.02 8.91 -7.91
N GLU A 210 -61.29 9.28 -7.74
CA GLU A 210 -61.72 10.20 -6.68
C GLU A 210 -61.63 9.53 -5.30
N ALA A 211 -62.01 8.26 -5.20
CA ALA A 211 -61.83 7.47 -3.99
C ALA A 211 -60.34 7.39 -3.59
N LEU A 212 -59.46 7.13 -4.55
CA LEU A 212 -58.00 7.15 -4.32
C LEU A 212 -57.50 8.53 -3.87
N ASP A 213 -58.04 9.63 -4.42
CA ASP A 213 -57.69 10.99 -4.00
C ASP A 213 -58.12 11.26 -2.55
N ILE A 214 -59.32 10.81 -2.14
CA ILE A 214 -59.80 10.91 -0.76
C ILE A 214 -58.87 10.13 0.19
N PHE A 215 -58.55 8.88 -0.12
CA PHE A 215 -57.59 8.10 0.69
C PHE A 215 -56.20 8.72 0.75
N SER A 216 -55.76 9.38 -0.33
CA SER A 216 -54.47 10.06 -0.36
C SER A 216 -54.41 11.25 0.62
N LYS A 217 -55.54 11.92 0.86
CA LYS A 217 -55.69 13.04 1.81
C LYS A 217 -55.83 12.56 3.25
N GLU A 218 -56.52 11.45 3.47
CA GLU A 218 -56.71 10.87 4.81
C GLU A 218 -55.43 10.22 5.34
N ASN A 219 -54.79 9.36 4.53
CA ASN A 219 -53.59 8.64 4.93
C ASN A 219 -52.64 8.40 3.75
N ILE A 220 -51.79 9.40 3.49
CA ILE A 220 -50.79 9.33 2.41
C ILE A 220 -49.83 8.14 2.53
N ALA A 221 -49.52 7.69 3.76
CA ALA A 221 -48.59 6.58 3.97
C ALA A 221 -49.21 5.25 3.53
N GLU A 222 -50.49 5.04 3.85
CA GLU A 222 -51.23 3.86 3.43
C GLU A 222 -51.53 3.90 1.92
N TYR A 223 -51.91 5.06 1.38
CA TYR A 223 -52.07 5.27 -0.06
C TYR A 223 -50.82 4.85 -0.84
N ARG A 224 -49.63 5.33 -0.43
CA ARG A 224 -48.38 5.06 -1.14
C ARG A 224 -47.90 3.62 -1.03
N ASN A 225 -48.04 3.00 0.14
CA ASN A 225 -47.44 1.70 0.43
C ASN A 225 -48.37 0.52 0.13
N ASN A 226 -49.69 0.72 0.25
CA ASN A 226 -50.65 -0.39 0.18
C ASN A 226 -51.46 -0.37 -1.11
N PHE A 227 -51.84 0.80 -1.66
CA PHE A 227 -52.62 0.86 -2.90
C PHE A 227 -51.72 0.74 -4.14
N ILE A 228 -51.46 -0.50 -4.55
CA ILE A 228 -50.55 -0.82 -5.66
C ILE A 228 -51.27 -0.82 -7.01
N VAL A 229 -52.48 -1.37 -7.03
CA VAL A 229 -53.31 -1.61 -8.22
C VAL A 229 -54.77 -1.30 -7.91
N SER A 230 -55.49 -0.71 -8.86
CA SER A 230 -56.95 -0.48 -8.78
C SER A 230 -57.56 -0.62 -10.16
N ALA A 231 -58.86 -0.92 -10.25
CA ALA A 231 -59.52 -1.17 -11.54
C ALA A 231 -60.93 -0.59 -11.63
N GLU A 232 -61.32 -0.16 -12.82
CA GLU A 232 -62.67 0.33 -13.12
C GLU A 232 -63.19 -0.42 -14.34
N PHE A 233 -64.34 -1.10 -14.22
CA PHE A 233 -64.93 -1.88 -15.29
C PHE A 233 -66.27 -1.28 -15.71
N ASN A 234 -66.27 -0.65 -16.88
CA ASN A 234 -67.43 0.05 -17.40
C ASN A 234 -67.97 -0.66 -18.65
N ASN A 235 -69.30 -0.73 -18.75
CA ASN A 235 -69.98 -1.35 -19.86
C ASN A 235 -70.71 -0.27 -20.66
N ILE A 236 -70.26 -0.01 -21.89
CA ILE A 236 -70.95 0.92 -22.80
C ILE A 236 -71.57 0.10 -23.91
N THR A 237 -72.91 0.04 -23.93
CA THR A 237 -73.76 -0.59 -24.95
C THR A 237 -73.51 -2.10 -25.16
N ASN A 238 -72.41 -2.49 -25.81
CA ASN A 238 -71.99 -3.88 -26.06
C ASN A 238 -70.47 -4.11 -25.88
N THR A 239 -69.73 -3.09 -25.45
CA THR A 239 -68.28 -3.19 -25.21
C THR A 239 -68.00 -2.95 -23.73
N THR A 240 -67.45 -3.96 -23.07
CA THR A 240 -66.88 -3.83 -21.73
C THR A 240 -65.44 -3.33 -21.84
N TRP A 241 -65.13 -2.24 -21.17
CA TRP A 241 -63.77 -1.71 -21.05
C TRP A 241 -63.35 -1.73 -19.60
N GLY A 242 -62.10 -2.14 -19.37
CA GLY A 242 -61.46 -2.15 -18.06
C GLY A 242 -60.33 -1.13 -18.03
N ASN A 243 -60.44 -0.14 -17.16
CA ASN A 243 -59.38 0.82 -16.89
C ASN A 243 -58.57 0.37 -15.67
N GLY A 244 -57.25 0.31 -15.82
CA GLY A 244 -56.32 -0.14 -14.78
C GLY A 244 -55.49 1.00 -14.25
N LEU A 245 -55.64 1.29 -12.97
CA LEU A 245 -54.84 2.28 -12.25
C LEU A 245 -53.67 1.58 -11.57
N TYR A 246 -52.49 2.17 -11.66
CA TYR A 246 -51.25 1.62 -11.12
C TYR A 246 -50.48 2.68 -10.32
N SER A 247 -49.75 2.23 -9.30
CA SER A 247 -48.87 3.10 -8.52
C SER A 247 -47.51 3.29 -9.20
N ASN A 248 -47.09 4.54 -9.44
CA ASN A 248 -45.78 4.85 -10.01
C ASN A 248 -44.60 4.52 -9.06
N LEU A 249 -44.86 4.38 -7.76
CA LEU A 249 -43.82 4.03 -6.78
C LEU A 249 -43.48 2.53 -6.79
N ALA A 250 -44.41 1.70 -7.24
CA ALA A 250 -44.27 0.26 -7.25
C ALA A 250 -43.68 -0.21 -8.58
N VAL A 251 -42.43 -0.68 -8.56
CA VAL A 251 -41.63 -1.06 -9.74
C VAL A 251 -42.33 -2.07 -10.68
N HIS A 252 -43.20 -2.93 -10.15
CA HIS A 252 -43.92 -3.95 -10.90
C HIS A 252 -45.43 -3.71 -10.98
N SER A 253 -45.93 -2.53 -10.61
CA SER A 253 -47.38 -2.22 -10.60
C SER A 253 -48.01 -2.34 -11.99
N VAL A 254 -47.38 -1.78 -13.02
CA VAL A 254 -47.89 -1.80 -14.40
C VAL A 254 -48.17 -3.22 -14.90
N PRO A 255 -47.18 -4.14 -14.94
CA PRO A 255 -47.44 -5.49 -15.43
C PRO A 255 -48.40 -6.27 -14.51
N LEU A 256 -48.44 -5.99 -13.20
CA LEU A 256 -49.41 -6.60 -12.29
C LEU A 256 -50.83 -6.14 -12.57
N THR A 257 -51.07 -4.85 -12.77
CA THR A 257 -52.40 -4.31 -13.11
C THR A 257 -52.92 -4.93 -14.40
N VAL A 258 -52.10 -5.03 -15.44
CA VAL A 258 -52.48 -5.66 -16.72
C VAL A 258 -52.81 -7.14 -16.53
N ASN A 259 -52.01 -7.87 -15.75
CA ASN A 259 -52.26 -9.29 -15.48
C ASN A 259 -53.56 -9.52 -14.68
N LEU A 260 -53.84 -8.67 -13.68
CA LEU A 260 -55.06 -8.77 -12.87
C LEU A 260 -56.32 -8.44 -13.69
N LEU A 261 -56.27 -7.41 -14.53
CA LEU A 261 -57.35 -7.10 -15.46
C LEU A 261 -57.61 -8.25 -16.44
N SER A 262 -56.54 -8.79 -17.04
CA SER A 262 -56.65 -9.90 -18.00
C SER A 262 -57.23 -11.15 -17.35
N ASN A 263 -56.83 -11.44 -16.10
CA ASN A 263 -57.39 -12.54 -15.31
C ASN A 263 -58.87 -12.33 -14.97
N ALA A 264 -59.29 -11.10 -14.65
CA ALA A 264 -60.70 -10.81 -14.39
C ALA A 264 -61.57 -11.06 -15.63
N PHE A 265 -61.13 -10.62 -16.81
CA PHE A 265 -61.86 -10.86 -18.06
C PHE A 265 -61.90 -12.35 -18.44
N ILE A 266 -60.77 -13.05 -18.40
CA ILE A 266 -60.73 -14.48 -18.77
C ILE A 266 -61.59 -15.33 -17.84
N LYS A 267 -61.50 -15.10 -16.53
CA LYS A 267 -62.31 -15.84 -15.54
C LYS A 267 -63.80 -15.56 -15.68
N ALA A 268 -64.17 -14.34 -16.08
CA ALA A 268 -65.57 -13.99 -16.35
C ALA A 268 -66.10 -14.66 -17.62
N LEU A 269 -65.30 -14.73 -18.69
CA LEU A 269 -65.72 -15.26 -19.99
C LEU A 269 -65.66 -16.80 -20.10
N THR A 270 -64.64 -17.42 -19.53
CA THR A 270 -64.31 -18.85 -19.73
C THR A 270 -64.49 -19.70 -18.46
N GLY A 271 -64.80 -19.06 -17.34
CA GLY A 271 -64.95 -19.71 -16.03
C GLY A 271 -63.67 -19.75 -15.20
N LYS A 272 -63.80 -20.21 -13.95
CA LYS A 272 -62.75 -20.11 -12.90
C LYS A 272 -61.51 -20.98 -13.11
N ASN A 273 -61.55 -21.92 -14.06
CA ASN A 273 -60.48 -22.90 -14.28
C ASN A 273 -59.29 -22.35 -15.08
N TYR A 274 -59.42 -21.14 -15.64
CA TYR A 274 -58.39 -20.50 -16.46
C TYR A 274 -57.76 -19.33 -15.71
N SER A 275 -56.43 -19.28 -15.68
CA SER A 275 -55.66 -18.19 -15.09
C SER A 275 -54.38 -17.90 -15.88
N ILE A 276 -53.97 -16.64 -15.89
CA ILE A 276 -52.69 -16.18 -16.42
C ILE A 276 -51.74 -15.97 -15.25
N ASP A 277 -50.62 -16.70 -15.27
CA ASP A 277 -49.51 -16.48 -14.36
C ASP A 277 -48.48 -15.54 -14.99
N LEU A 278 -48.01 -14.59 -14.18
CA LEU A 278 -46.98 -13.63 -14.55
C LEU A 278 -45.70 -13.94 -13.80
N SER A 279 -44.57 -13.93 -14.49
CA SER A 279 -43.25 -14.04 -13.87
C SER A 279 -42.25 -13.13 -14.56
N ARG A 280 -41.26 -12.68 -13.79
CA ARG A 280 -40.10 -11.97 -14.32
C ARG A 280 -38.90 -12.88 -14.24
N GLN A 281 -38.20 -12.98 -15.35
CA GLN A 281 -36.88 -13.57 -15.41
C GLN A 281 -35.92 -12.53 -15.97
N GLN A 282 -34.78 -12.36 -15.31
CA GLN A 282 -33.70 -11.59 -15.90
C GLN A 282 -33.15 -12.38 -17.09
N LEU A 283 -33.13 -11.78 -18.28
CA LEU A 283 -32.48 -12.42 -19.42
C LEU A 283 -31.00 -12.65 -19.07
N PRO A 284 -30.44 -13.85 -19.36
CA PRO A 284 -29.03 -14.12 -19.14
C PRO A 284 -28.22 -13.08 -19.91
N SER A 285 -27.44 -12.33 -19.15
CA SER A 285 -26.81 -11.09 -19.54
C SER A 285 -25.61 -11.33 -20.48
N THR A 286 -25.69 -12.15 -21.51
CA THR A 286 -24.51 -12.31 -22.41
C THR A 286 -24.05 -11.00 -23.08
N LEU A 287 -24.95 -10.02 -23.19
CA LEU A 287 -24.66 -8.64 -23.58
C LEU A 287 -24.32 -7.73 -22.36
N SER A 288 -25.09 -7.76 -21.27
CA SER A 288 -24.85 -6.89 -20.10
C SER A 288 -23.73 -7.37 -19.15
N SER A 289 -23.37 -8.66 -19.13
CA SER A 289 -22.13 -9.20 -18.53
C SER A 289 -20.90 -8.91 -19.40
N SER A 290 -21.11 -8.64 -20.70
CA SER A 290 -20.06 -8.11 -21.56
C SER A 290 -19.84 -6.62 -21.31
N GLU A 291 -20.83 -5.88 -20.82
CA GLU A 291 -20.64 -4.54 -20.25
C GLU A 291 -19.95 -4.62 -18.87
N ILE A 292 -18.77 -5.26 -18.81
CA ILE A 292 -17.74 -4.83 -17.87
C ILE A 292 -17.21 -3.45 -18.32
N GLU A 293 -18.10 -2.50 -18.58
CA GLU A 293 -17.73 -1.12 -18.42
C GLU A 293 -17.67 -0.94 -16.91
N LEU A 294 -16.54 -1.32 -16.33
CA LEU A 294 -16.18 -0.82 -15.03
C LEU A 294 -16.19 0.69 -15.21
N PRO A 295 -17.15 1.41 -14.59
CA PRO A 295 -17.12 2.86 -14.62
C PRO A 295 -15.70 3.25 -14.21
N GLU A 296 -15.10 4.25 -14.85
CA GLU A 296 -13.73 4.71 -14.52
C GLU A 296 -13.53 4.79 -12.99
N ALA A 297 -14.58 5.23 -12.27
CA ALA A 297 -14.72 5.23 -10.81
C ALA A 297 -14.41 3.90 -10.09
N GLU A 298 -14.84 2.76 -10.62
CA GLU A 298 -14.59 1.45 -10.01
C GLU A 298 -13.13 0.99 -10.19
N ALA A 299 -12.53 1.22 -11.37
CA ALA A 299 -11.11 0.94 -11.59
C ALA A 299 -10.24 1.78 -10.65
N LEU A 300 -10.58 3.05 -10.49
CA LEU A 300 -9.93 3.96 -9.55
C LEU A 300 -10.03 3.49 -8.11
N SER A 301 -11.21 3.07 -7.66
CA SER A 301 -11.41 2.58 -6.29
C SER A 301 -10.51 1.37 -5.99
N ARG A 302 -10.40 0.43 -6.94
CA ARG A 302 -9.55 -0.77 -6.80
C ARG A 302 -8.07 -0.44 -6.78
N VAL A 303 -7.61 0.44 -7.68
CA VAL A 303 -6.21 0.87 -7.70
C VAL A 303 -5.85 1.65 -6.44
N LEU A 304 -6.74 2.51 -5.95
CA LEU A 304 -6.54 3.23 -4.69
C LEU A 304 -6.44 2.29 -3.49
N VAL A 305 -7.29 1.26 -3.41
CA VAL A 305 -7.19 0.23 -2.37
C VAL A 305 -5.84 -0.49 -2.47
N PHE A 306 -5.42 -0.90 -3.67
CA PHE A 306 -4.11 -1.53 -3.86
C PHE A 306 -2.96 -0.62 -3.39
N CYS A 307 -2.92 0.62 -3.87
CA CYS A 307 -1.86 1.59 -3.55
C CYS A 307 -1.83 1.96 -2.06
N SER A 308 -2.98 2.08 -1.39
CA SER A 308 -3.06 2.44 0.03
C SER A 308 -2.36 1.46 0.96
N PHE A 309 -2.37 0.17 0.61
CA PHE A 309 -1.66 -0.86 1.37
C PHE A 309 -0.28 -1.17 0.79
N PHE A 310 -0.08 -1.03 -0.51
CA PHE A 310 1.21 -1.27 -1.14
C PHE A 310 2.24 -0.18 -0.82
N PHE A 311 1.89 1.11 -0.82
CA PHE A 311 2.86 2.18 -0.57
C PHE A 311 3.51 2.13 0.83
N PRO A 312 2.77 1.87 1.93
CA PRO A 312 3.38 1.67 3.23
C PRO A 312 4.41 0.54 3.29
N THR A 313 4.31 -0.50 2.44
CA THR A 313 5.33 -1.55 2.41
C THR A 313 6.71 -1.03 2.00
N MET A 314 6.75 -0.04 1.09
CA MET A 314 7.99 0.55 0.60
C MET A 314 8.73 1.31 1.71
N ALA A 315 7.98 1.86 2.68
CA ALA A 315 8.56 2.56 3.81
C ALA A 315 9.41 1.65 4.71
N PHE A 316 9.14 0.35 4.79
CA PHE A 316 9.90 -0.55 5.65
C PHE A 316 11.33 -0.81 5.16
N PHE A 317 11.60 -0.69 3.85
CA PHE A 317 12.95 -0.86 3.31
C PHE A 317 13.93 0.23 3.81
N VAL A 318 13.44 1.40 4.24
CA VAL A 318 14.27 2.47 4.82
C VAL A 318 14.74 2.19 6.25
N VAL A 319 14.09 1.25 6.96
CA VAL A 319 14.27 1.10 8.41
C VAL A 319 15.69 0.65 8.77
N HIS A 320 16.21 -0.34 8.04
CA HIS A 320 17.58 -0.84 8.23
C HIS A 320 18.66 0.23 7.96
N PRO A 321 18.73 0.87 6.77
CA PRO A 321 19.76 1.85 6.49
C PRO A 321 19.63 3.07 7.41
N LEU A 322 18.41 3.47 7.80
CA LEU A 322 18.19 4.55 8.76
C LEU A 322 18.73 4.20 10.15
N GLN A 323 18.56 2.95 10.61
CA GLN A 323 19.10 2.49 11.88
C GLN A 323 20.63 2.47 11.87
N GLU A 324 21.25 2.05 10.77
CA GLU A 324 22.72 2.06 10.63
C GLU A 324 23.30 3.47 10.55
N THR A 325 22.57 4.44 9.98
CA THR A 325 22.97 5.87 10.04
C THR A 325 22.93 6.38 11.48
N LYS A 326 21.85 6.11 12.22
CA LYS A 326 21.67 6.60 13.61
C LYS A 326 22.66 6.01 14.60
N THR A 327 22.98 4.74 14.44
CA THR A 327 23.94 4.01 15.30
C THR A 327 25.39 4.25 14.89
N LYS A 328 25.64 5.05 13.84
CA LYS A 328 26.97 5.32 13.25
C LYS A 328 27.71 4.06 12.78
N ILE A 329 27.01 2.93 12.60
CA ILE A 329 27.59 1.68 12.10
C ILE A 329 28.09 1.85 10.66
N LYS A 330 27.43 2.66 9.83
CA LYS A 330 27.93 2.98 8.48
C LYS A 330 29.30 3.64 8.49
N GLN A 331 29.55 4.52 9.47
CA GLN A 331 30.85 5.18 9.62
C GLN A 331 31.92 4.19 10.05
N LEU A 332 31.58 3.27 10.96
CA LEU A 332 32.47 2.17 11.36
C LEU A 332 32.82 1.26 10.17
N GLN A 333 31.85 0.90 9.34
CA GLN A 333 32.08 0.08 8.13
C GLN A 333 33.02 0.77 7.13
N ARG A 334 32.88 2.10 6.98
CA ARG A 334 33.80 2.90 6.15
C ARG A 334 35.21 2.94 6.73
N MET A 335 35.35 3.03 8.06
CA MET A 335 36.67 2.96 8.73
C MET A 335 37.34 1.58 8.56
N THR A 336 36.56 0.51 8.41
CA THR A 336 37.09 -0.84 8.14
C THR A 336 37.42 -1.10 6.66
N GLY A 337 37.34 -0.09 5.78
CA GLY A 337 37.71 -0.21 4.37
C GLY A 337 36.58 -0.59 3.41
N VAL A 338 35.32 -0.64 3.87
CA VAL A 338 34.16 -0.86 2.98
C VAL A 338 33.84 0.43 2.23
N THR A 339 33.82 0.37 0.90
CA THR A 339 33.47 1.51 0.04
C THR A 339 31.97 1.82 0.10
N SER A 340 31.58 3.07 -0.18
CA SER A 340 30.16 3.47 -0.18
C SER A 340 29.35 2.71 -1.23
N LEU A 341 29.93 2.49 -2.42
CA LEU A 341 29.30 1.79 -3.53
C LEU A 341 29.02 0.32 -3.22
N THR A 342 29.98 -0.40 -2.61
CA THR A 342 29.78 -1.81 -2.22
C THR A 342 28.68 -1.95 -1.17
N TYR A 343 28.63 -1.04 -0.19
CA TYR A 343 27.54 -1.00 0.80
C TYR A 343 26.16 -0.81 0.15
N TRP A 344 25.99 0.19 -0.73
CA TRP A 344 24.68 0.46 -1.34
C TRP A 344 24.26 -0.59 -2.36
N SER A 345 25.21 -1.12 -3.14
CA SER A 345 24.94 -2.19 -4.12
C SER A 345 24.47 -3.47 -3.44
N THR A 346 25.15 -3.89 -2.36
CA THR A 346 24.75 -5.09 -1.60
C THR A 346 23.40 -4.91 -0.90
N MET A 347 23.16 -3.71 -0.36
CA MET A 347 21.88 -3.35 0.24
C MET A 347 20.74 -3.41 -0.78
N PHE A 348 20.95 -2.78 -1.95
CA PHE A 348 19.97 -2.78 -3.05
C PHE A 348 19.70 -4.19 -3.55
N ALA A 349 20.73 -5.00 -3.81
CA ALA A 349 20.56 -6.37 -4.30
C ALA A 349 19.73 -7.23 -3.33
N PHE A 350 19.99 -7.15 -2.03
CA PHE A 350 19.23 -7.91 -1.03
C PHE A 350 17.78 -7.42 -0.91
N ASP A 351 17.57 -6.11 -0.86
CA ASP A 351 16.23 -5.54 -0.75
C ASP A 351 15.41 -5.79 -2.03
N PHE A 352 16.05 -5.75 -3.20
CA PHE A 352 15.45 -6.08 -4.48
C PHE A 352 15.02 -7.55 -4.54
N LEU A 353 15.82 -8.49 -4.04
CA LEU A 353 15.42 -9.91 -3.94
C LEU A 353 14.17 -10.11 -3.06
N ILE A 354 14.09 -9.43 -1.91
CA ILE A 354 12.88 -9.47 -1.07
C ILE A 354 11.69 -8.85 -1.79
N TYR A 355 11.90 -7.72 -2.47
CA TYR A 355 10.87 -7.04 -3.23
C TYR A 355 10.31 -7.94 -4.35
N THR A 356 11.17 -8.58 -5.13
CA THR A 356 10.76 -9.55 -6.17
C THR A 356 9.95 -10.70 -5.58
N MET A 357 10.32 -11.22 -4.41
CA MET A 357 9.51 -12.23 -3.72
C MET A 357 8.12 -11.70 -3.35
N SER A 358 8.01 -10.45 -2.86
CA SER A 358 6.71 -9.81 -2.62
C SER A 358 5.90 -9.66 -3.90
N VAL A 359 6.51 -9.25 -5.02
CA VAL A 359 5.84 -9.12 -6.32
C VAL A 359 5.30 -10.47 -6.79
N LEU A 360 6.09 -11.54 -6.67
CA LEU A 360 5.63 -12.89 -7.01
C LEU A 360 4.43 -13.33 -6.17
N LEU A 361 4.43 -13.04 -4.85
CA LEU A 361 3.28 -13.33 -3.99
C LEU A 361 2.04 -12.53 -4.37
N ILE A 362 2.19 -11.25 -4.71
CA ILE A 362 1.09 -10.41 -5.21
C ILE A 362 0.52 -11.02 -6.50
N MET A 363 1.38 -11.44 -7.43
CA MET A 363 0.93 -12.04 -8.69
C MET A 363 0.20 -13.37 -8.48
N ILE A 364 0.69 -14.22 -7.56
CA ILE A 364 0.00 -15.46 -7.19
C ILE A 364 -1.39 -15.13 -6.60
N ALA A 365 -1.48 -14.15 -5.71
CA ALA A 365 -2.75 -13.73 -5.12
C ALA A 365 -3.73 -13.17 -6.17
N LEU A 366 -3.26 -12.34 -7.10
CA LEU A 366 -4.05 -11.81 -8.20
C LEU A 366 -4.52 -12.91 -9.16
N TYR A 367 -3.67 -13.90 -9.44
CA TYR A 367 -4.02 -15.05 -10.27
C TYR A 367 -5.10 -15.93 -9.62
N ILE A 368 -4.96 -16.22 -8.32
CA ILE A 368 -5.95 -16.97 -7.55
C ILE A 368 -7.30 -16.21 -7.54
N MET A 369 -7.25 -14.90 -7.29
CA MET A 369 -8.44 -14.04 -7.35
C MET A 369 -9.12 -14.10 -8.72
N ASP A 370 -8.37 -14.01 -9.82
CA ASP A 370 -8.93 -14.06 -11.18
C ASP A 370 -9.64 -15.38 -11.48
N ILE A 371 -9.09 -16.51 -11.00
CA ILE A 371 -9.71 -17.83 -11.12
C ILE A 371 -11.00 -17.91 -10.30
N ILE A 372 -10.97 -17.49 -9.03
CA ILE A 372 -12.13 -17.58 -8.13
C ILE A 372 -13.29 -16.73 -8.66
N LEU A 373 -12.99 -15.52 -9.14
CA LEU A 373 -14.00 -14.58 -9.62
C LEU A 373 -14.36 -14.79 -11.11
N GLY A 374 -13.60 -15.64 -11.83
CA GLY A 374 -13.81 -15.95 -13.24
C GLY A 374 -13.61 -14.76 -14.19
N ILE A 375 -12.79 -13.76 -13.82
CA ILE A 375 -12.72 -12.46 -14.50
C ILE A 375 -11.98 -12.51 -15.84
N ARG A 376 -10.99 -13.41 -15.97
CA ARG A 376 -10.11 -13.54 -17.15
C ARG A 376 -9.32 -12.26 -17.43
N LEU A 377 -9.00 -11.51 -16.37
CA LEU A 377 -8.20 -10.27 -16.41
C LEU A 377 -6.72 -10.55 -16.68
N TYR A 378 -6.18 -11.63 -16.12
CA TYR A 378 -4.74 -11.88 -16.09
C TYR A 378 -4.39 -13.08 -16.97
N TYR A 379 -4.23 -12.86 -18.28
CA TYR A 379 -3.89 -13.92 -19.24
C TYR A 379 -2.50 -13.69 -19.83
N GLY A 380 -1.57 -14.61 -19.61
CA GLY A 380 -0.23 -14.67 -20.24
C GLY A 380 0.52 -13.33 -20.31
N THR A 381 0.29 -12.57 -21.38
CA THR A 381 0.81 -11.22 -21.62
C THR A 381 0.50 -10.23 -20.51
N GLU A 382 -0.73 -10.20 -19.98
CA GLU A 382 -1.10 -9.22 -18.93
C GLU A 382 -0.35 -9.45 -17.62
N ILE A 383 -0.11 -10.72 -17.27
CA ILE A 383 0.68 -11.09 -16.10
C ILE A 383 2.11 -10.57 -16.25
N LEU A 384 2.71 -10.77 -17.43
CA LEU A 384 4.06 -10.29 -17.72
C LEU A 384 4.16 -8.76 -17.63
N TYR A 385 3.18 -8.04 -18.17
CA TYR A 385 3.14 -6.57 -18.06
C TYR A 385 3.01 -6.09 -16.63
N MET A 386 2.21 -6.77 -15.80
CA MET A 386 2.07 -6.40 -14.38
C MET A 386 3.34 -6.65 -13.57
N ILE A 387 4.01 -7.78 -13.81
CA ILE A 387 5.32 -8.05 -13.21
C ILE A 387 6.31 -6.96 -13.63
N LEU A 388 6.35 -6.61 -14.92
CA LEU A 388 7.26 -5.59 -15.44
C LEU A 388 6.99 -4.22 -14.82
N ILE A 389 5.73 -3.79 -14.71
CA ILE A 389 5.36 -2.51 -14.08
C ILE A 389 5.77 -2.46 -12.61
N LEU A 390 5.54 -3.55 -11.86
CA LEU A 390 5.91 -3.64 -10.45
C LEU A 390 7.43 -3.70 -10.27
N GLU A 391 8.16 -4.50 -11.05
CA GLU A 391 9.62 -4.61 -10.95
C GLU A 391 10.33 -3.30 -11.32
N LEU A 392 9.88 -2.62 -12.37
CA LEU A 392 10.38 -1.29 -12.71
C LEU A 392 10.11 -0.31 -11.56
N PHE A 393 8.93 -0.38 -10.92
CA PHE A 393 8.64 0.45 -9.76
C PHE A 393 9.58 0.12 -8.59
N GLY A 394 9.83 -1.15 -8.31
CA GLY A 394 10.78 -1.62 -7.29
C GLY A 394 12.16 -1.00 -7.43
N MET A 395 12.73 -1.04 -8.64
CA MET A 395 14.04 -0.45 -8.92
C MET A 395 14.08 1.05 -8.63
N ASN A 396 13.04 1.81 -9.02
CA ASN A 396 12.96 3.24 -8.76
C ASN A 396 12.76 3.57 -7.28
N ILE A 397 11.83 2.86 -6.63
CA ILE A 397 11.36 3.24 -5.30
C ILE A 397 12.40 2.92 -4.23
N LEU A 398 13.15 1.82 -4.36
CA LEU A 398 14.21 1.48 -3.41
C LEU A 398 15.28 2.59 -3.38
N LEU A 399 15.71 3.07 -4.54
CA LEU A 399 16.66 4.18 -4.64
C LEU A 399 16.08 5.48 -4.05
N PHE A 400 14.83 5.80 -4.37
CA PHE A 400 14.14 6.97 -3.83
C PHE A 400 14.04 6.92 -2.30
N VAL A 401 13.68 5.78 -1.75
CA VAL A 401 13.51 5.57 -0.30
C VAL A 401 14.85 5.69 0.44
N TYR A 402 15.96 5.24 -0.16
CA TYR A 402 17.28 5.38 0.44
C TYR A 402 17.72 6.83 0.65
N LEU A 403 17.24 7.78 -0.16
CA LEU A 403 17.51 9.21 0.05
C LEU A 403 17.01 9.70 1.43
N PHE A 404 15.90 9.13 1.92
CA PHE A 404 15.36 9.45 3.24
C PHE A 404 16.17 8.87 4.39
N SER A 405 17.07 7.90 4.13
CA SER A 405 17.98 7.36 5.14
C SER A 405 19.00 8.39 5.65
N PHE A 406 19.23 9.48 4.90
CA PHE A 406 20.15 10.55 5.28
C PHE A 406 19.49 11.65 6.10
N TRP A 407 18.16 11.63 6.21
CA TRP A 407 17.46 12.63 7.01
C TRP A 407 17.59 12.32 8.50
N ASN A 408 18.13 13.28 9.26
CA ASN A 408 18.21 13.22 10.73
C ASN A 408 16.85 13.41 11.42
N LYS A 409 15.91 12.48 11.21
CA LYS A 409 14.60 12.42 11.87
C LYS A 409 14.35 11.06 12.52
N SER A 410 13.30 10.92 13.33
CA SER A 410 13.00 9.66 14.04
C SER A 410 12.59 8.54 13.06
N ARG A 411 12.60 7.28 13.52
CA ARG A 411 12.27 6.13 12.63
C ARG A 411 10.81 6.20 12.22
N THR A 412 9.94 6.41 13.21
CA THR A 412 8.50 6.52 13.02
C THR A 412 8.13 7.66 12.08
N THR A 413 8.74 8.84 12.19
CA THR A 413 8.39 9.98 11.33
C THR A 413 8.75 9.70 9.86
N ILE A 414 9.91 9.10 9.60
CA ILE A 414 10.33 8.80 8.22
C ILE A 414 9.42 7.71 7.61
N THR A 415 9.10 6.66 8.38
CA THR A 415 8.21 5.60 7.89
C THR A 415 6.78 6.11 7.65
N THR A 416 6.26 7.01 8.49
CA THR A 416 4.92 7.60 8.29
C THR A 416 4.89 8.54 7.10
N ILE A 417 5.93 9.35 6.90
CA ILE A 417 6.05 10.23 5.73
C ILE A 417 6.09 9.39 4.46
N LEU A 418 6.94 8.36 4.41
CA LEU A 418 7.06 7.49 3.23
C LEU A 418 5.83 6.61 2.99
N GLY A 419 5.05 6.27 4.02
CA GLY A 419 3.87 5.44 3.88
C GLY A 419 2.59 6.22 3.53
N LEU A 420 2.32 7.33 4.22
CA LEU A 420 1.04 8.05 4.14
C LEU A 420 1.07 9.27 3.19
N THR A 421 2.20 9.95 3.08
CA THR A 421 2.29 11.13 2.20
C THR A 421 2.06 10.76 0.72
N PRO A 422 2.61 9.65 0.19
CA PRO A 422 2.38 9.29 -1.21
C PRO A 422 0.93 8.98 -1.57
N THR A 423 0.17 8.34 -0.67
CA THR A 423 -1.25 8.05 -0.90
C THR A 423 -2.06 9.35 -0.96
N GLY A 424 -1.79 10.29 -0.04
CA GLY A 424 -2.40 11.62 -0.06
C GLY A 424 -2.04 12.42 -1.31
N LEU A 425 -0.77 12.40 -1.72
CA LEU A 425 -0.31 13.07 -2.94
C LEU A 425 -0.98 12.51 -4.19
N VAL A 426 -1.17 11.19 -4.29
CA VAL A 426 -1.87 10.55 -5.40
C VAL A 426 -3.33 11.01 -5.47
N ILE A 427 -4.05 11.03 -4.34
CA ILE A 427 -5.45 11.48 -4.30
C ILE A 427 -5.56 12.95 -4.72
N ILE A 428 -4.71 13.82 -4.15
CA ILE A 428 -4.70 15.25 -4.48
C ILE A 428 -4.38 15.46 -5.96
N GLN A 429 -3.35 14.78 -6.47
CA GLN A 429 -2.95 14.89 -7.88
C GLN A 429 -4.06 14.43 -8.83
N TYR A 430 -4.74 13.34 -8.51
CA TYR A 430 -5.88 12.83 -9.28
C TYR A 430 -7.05 13.83 -9.30
N LEU A 431 -7.41 14.41 -8.15
CA LEU A 431 -8.46 15.43 -8.05
C LEU A 431 -8.12 16.66 -8.88
N ILE A 432 -6.89 17.17 -8.79
CA ILE A 432 -6.44 18.33 -9.58
C ILE A 432 -6.51 17.99 -11.08
N GLN A 433 -6.12 16.78 -11.48
CA GLN A 433 -6.17 16.35 -12.87
C GLN A 433 -7.61 16.35 -13.42
N LYS A 434 -8.59 15.85 -12.65
CA LYS A 434 -10.01 15.87 -13.05
C LYS A 434 -10.58 17.28 -13.12
N VAL A 435 -10.19 18.17 -12.21
CA VAL A 435 -10.60 19.58 -12.26
C VAL A 435 -10.04 20.26 -13.51
N LEU A 436 -8.76 20.08 -13.81
CA LEU A 436 -8.12 20.68 -14.99
C LEU A 436 -8.71 20.17 -16.31
N GLN A 437 -9.07 18.89 -16.38
CA GLN A 437 -9.71 18.30 -17.56
C GLN A 437 -11.07 18.96 -17.88
N GLY A 438 -11.76 19.51 -16.87
CA GLY A 438 -13.02 20.22 -17.08
C GLY A 438 -12.88 21.59 -17.77
N PHE A 439 -11.65 22.08 -17.93
CA PHE A 439 -11.37 23.44 -18.37
C PHE A 439 -10.41 23.46 -19.57
N PRO A 440 -10.92 23.54 -20.82
CA PRO A 440 -10.09 23.42 -22.03
C PRO A 440 -9.02 24.52 -22.17
N TRP A 441 -9.21 25.69 -21.55
CA TRP A 441 -8.19 26.76 -21.55
C TRP A 441 -6.93 26.46 -20.72
N LEU A 442 -6.93 25.37 -19.92
CA LEU A 442 -5.84 24.98 -19.01
C LEU A 442 -5.04 23.79 -19.55
N ASP A 443 -5.20 23.42 -20.83
CA ASP A 443 -4.53 22.26 -21.43
C ASP A 443 -3.00 22.30 -21.31
N VAL A 444 -2.39 23.49 -21.38
CA VAL A 444 -0.94 23.66 -21.17
C VAL A 444 -0.55 23.30 -19.73
N LEU A 445 -1.31 23.78 -18.75
CA LEU A 445 -1.07 23.50 -17.33
C LEU A 445 -1.32 22.02 -17.03
N TYR A 446 -2.37 21.43 -17.62
CA TYR A 446 -2.67 20.00 -17.55
C TYR A 446 -1.50 19.14 -18.06
N ASN A 447 -0.97 19.44 -19.24
CA ASN A 447 0.15 18.72 -19.82
C ASN A 447 1.46 18.89 -19.02
N LEU A 448 1.71 20.10 -18.52
CA LEU A 448 2.87 20.38 -17.68
C LEU A 448 2.80 19.61 -16.35
N GLN A 449 1.65 19.67 -15.66
CA GLN A 449 1.42 18.95 -14.42
C GLN A 449 1.57 17.44 -14.61
N LYS A 450 0.95 16.89 -15.67
CA LYS A 450 1.04 15.46 -15.99
C LYS A 450 2.49 15.00 -16.13
N ARG A 451 3.35 15.79 -16.78
CA ARG A 451 4.78 15.47 -16.95
C ARG A 451 5.57 15.59 -15.64
N LEU A 452 5.35 16.65 -14.87
CA LEU A 452 6.11 16.93 -13.66
C LEU A 452 5.81 15.93 -12.52
N PHE A 453 4.53 15.68 -12.25
CA PHE A 453 4.14 14.76 -11.17
C PHE A 453 4.41 13.29 -11.50
N ARG A 454 4.53 12.93 -12.80
CA ARG A 454 4.93 11.58 -13.22
C ARG A 454 6.38 11.24 -12.88
N LEU A 455 7.22 12.23 -12.52
CA LEU A 455 8.57 11.97 -12.01
C LEU A 455 8.57 11.31 -10.64
N ILE A 456 7.49 11.44 -9.87
CA ILE A 456 7.35 10.81 -8.56
C ILE A 456 6.98 9.33 -8.78
N PRO A 457 7.80 8.36 -8.34
CA PRO A 457 7.58 6.93 -8.64
C PRO A 457 6.20 6.43 -8.22
N TYR A 458 5.68 6.90 -7.07
CA TYR A 458 4.36 6.54 -6.55
C TYR A 458 3.22 6.96 -7.48
N ILE A 459 3.27 8.19 -8.00
CA ILE A 459 2.25 8.73 -8.91
C ILE A 459 2.33 7.99 -10.24
N SER A 460 3.55 7.73 -10.73
CA SER A 460 3.75 6.98 -11.97
C SER A 460 3.18 5.56 -11.89
N LEU A 461 3.36 4.85 -10.76
CA LEU A 461 2.76 3.53 -10.57
C LEU A 461 1.23 3.61 -10.55
N PHE A 462 0.65 4.57 -9.82
CA PHE A 462 -0.81 4.73 -9.73
C PHE A 462 -1.45 4.88 -11.12
N HIS A 463 -0.91 5.78 -11.94
CA HIS A 463 -1.38 5.99 -13.31
C HIS A 463 -1.13 4.78 -14.22
N GLY A 464 0.00 4.10 -14.06
CA GLY A 464 0.30 2.86 -14.79
C GLY A 464 -0.67 1.74 -14.45
N GLN A 465 -1.06 1.61 -13.17
CA GLN A 465 -2.03 0.64 -12.70
C GLN A 465 -3.44 0.95 -13.24
N ILE A 466 -3.89 2.21 -13.20
CA ILE A 466 -5.20 2.60 -13.79
C ILE A 466 -5.26 2.21 -15.27
N GLY A 467 -4.27 2.65 -16.06
CA GLY A 467 -4.25 2.36 -17.50
C GLY A 467 -4.14 0.85 -17.79
N PHE A 468 -3.42 0.10 -16.96
CA PHE A 468 -3.40 -1.36 -17.03
C PHE A 468 -4.78 -1.95 -16.76
N PHE A 469 -5.44 -1.56 -15.65
CA PHE A 469 -6.75 -2.10 -15.28
C PHE A 469 -7.81 -1.77 -16.32
N GLU A 470 -7.88 -0.55 -16.83
CA GLU A 470 -8.80 -0.17 -17.92
C GLU A 470 -8.62 -1.06 -19.16
N THR A 471 -7.37 -1.23 -19.59
CA THR A 471 -7.06 -2.06 -20.77
C THR A 471 -7.32 -3.54 -20.53
N ALA A 472 -6.93 -4.05 -19.36
CA ALA A 472 -7.09 -5.46 -18.99
C ALA A 472 -8.57 -5.83 -18.86
N VAL A 473 -9.39 -4.94 -18.29
CA VAL A 473 -10.84 -5.10 -18.19
C VAL A 473 -11.46 -5.14 -19.58
N GLN A 474 -11.06 -4.23 -20.46
CA GLN A 474 -11.56 -4.20 -21.84
C GLN A 474 -11.19 -5.50 -22.59
N ASN A 475 -9.96 -5.98 -22.45
CA ASN A 475 -9.53 -7.25 -23.03
C ASN A 475 -10.30 -8.45 -22.42
N ALA A 476 -10.57 -8.44 -21.11
CA ALA A 476 -11.37 -9.46 -20.44
C ALA A 476 -12.82 -9.48 -20.94
N ARG A 477 -13.42 -8.31 -21.17
CA ARG A 477 -14.74 -8.15 -21.82
C ARG A 477 -14.74 -8.81 -23.19
N CYS A 478 -13.77 -8.48 -24.06
CA CYS A 478 -13.71 -9.05 -25.40
C CYS A 478 -13.56 -10.58 -25.40
N ARG A 479 -12.87 -11.15 -24.41
CA ARG A 479 -12.70 -12.62 -24.26
C ARG A 479 -13.95 -13.34 -23.75
N ARG A 480 -14.86 -12.62 -23.09
CA ARG A 480 -16.11 -13.19 -22.56
C ARG A 480 -17.25 -13.08 -23.56
N LEU A 481 -17.13 -12.24 -24.58
CA LEU A 481 -18.17 -12.05 -25.58
C LEU A 481 -18.40 -13.37 -26.37
N PRO A 482 -19.62 -13.92 -26.38
CA PRO A 482 -19.93 -15.11 -27.16
C PRO A 482 -19.78 -14.86 -28.67
N SER A 483 -19.32 -15.86 -29.42
CA SER A 483 -19.11 -15.75 -30.87
C SER A 483 -20.35 -15.29 -31.64
N ARG A 484 -21.56 -15.68 -31.22
CA ARG A 484 -22.83 -15.27 -31.84
C ARG A 484 -23.16 -13.79 -31.68
N LEU A 485 -22.64 -13.15 -30.61
CA LEU A 485 -22.84 -11.73 -30.32
C LEU A 485 -21.70 -10.87 -30.86
N PHE A 486 -20.56 -11.49 -31.19
CA PHE A 486 -19.41 -10.80 -31.77
C PHE A 486 -19.78 -10.12 -33.10
N ASP A 487 -20.44 -10.82 -34.00
CA ASP A 487 -20.84 -10.27 -35.31
C ASP A 487 -21.85 -9.11 -35.15
N VAL A 488 -22.77 -9.21 -34.19
CA VAL A 488 -23.77 -8.17 -33.91
C VAL A 488 -23.11 -6.92 -33.32
N ALA A 489 -22.19 -7.08 -32.34
CA ALA A 489 -21.46 -5.97 -31.75
C ALA A 489 -20.57 -5.25 -32.78
N CYS A 490 -19.94 -5.99 -33.69
CA CYS A 490 -19.07 -5.40 -34.70
C CYS A 490 -19.81 -4.67 -35.82
N ILE A 491 -21.02 -5.10 -36.15
CA ILE A 491 -21.81 -4.48 -37.21
C ILE A 491 -22.66 -3.33 -36.66
N ALA A 492 -23.23 -3.46 -35.46
CA ALA A 492 -24.20 -2.51 -34.92
C ALA A 492 -23.58 -1.39 -34.07
N THR A 493 -22.56 -1.69 -33.26
CA THR A 493 -22.03 -0.73 -32.26
C THR A 493 -20.60 -0.25 -32.56
N ASN A 494 -19.94 -0.79 -33.59
CA ASN A 494 -18.52 -0.50 -33.92
C ASN A 494 -17.63 -0.65 -32.67
N ASP A 495 -17.88 -1.72 -31.90
CA ASP A 495 -17.31 -1.94 -30.58
C ASP A 495 -15.77 -2.13 -30.64
N VAL A 496 -15.06 -1.70 -29.59
CA VAL A 496 -13.58 -1.75 -29.54
C VAL A 496 -13.05 -3.21 -29.59
N CYS A 497 -13.89 -4.18 -29.23
CA CYS A 497 -13.58 -5.61 -29.30
C CYS A 497 -13.49 -6.18 -30.73
N CYS A 498 -13.86 -5.40 -31.75
CA CYS A 498 -13.89 -5.83 -33.15
C CYS A 498 -12.53 -5.70 -33.85
N GLY A 499 -11.58 -4.98 -33.23
CA GLY A 499 -10.17 -5.03 -33.57
C GLY A 499 -9.44 -6.16 -32.84
N LYS A 500 -8.25 -6.56 -33.32
CA LYS A 500 -7.34 -7.44 -32.56
C LYS A 500 -7.13 -6.88 -31.14
N ILE A 501 -7.01 -7.78 -30.15
CA ILE A 501 -6.77 -7.51 -28.72
C ILE A 501 -5.87 -6.28 -28.54
N ILE A 502 -6.31 -5.32 -27.71
CA ILE A 502 -5.62 -4.05 -27.51
C ILE A 502 -4.25 -4.32 -26.90
N ASN A 503 -3.21 -3.91 -27.62
CA ASN A 503 -1.84 -3.98 -27.11
C ASN A 503 -1.65 -2.95 -25.99
N ILE A 504 -1.37 -3.44 -24.78
CA ILE A 504 -1.04 -2.65 -23.59
C ILE A 504 0.18 -1.72 -23.81
N TYR A 505 1.01 -2.03 -24.83
CA TYR A 505 2.24 -1.30 -25.14
C TYR A 505 2.05 0.12 -25.68
N ASN A 506 0.86 0.48 -26.20
CA ASN A 506 0.63 1.81 -26.80
C ASN A 506 0.45 2.94 -25.78
N ASN A 507 0.61 2.65 -24.49
CA ASN A 507 0.50 3.65 -23.45
C ASN A 507 1.85 4.40 -23.28
N GLU A 508 1.85 5.74 -23.51
CA GLU A 508 2.95 6.70 -23.26
C GLU A 508 3.64 6.56 -21.87
N TYR A 509 3.02 5.80 -20.97
CA TYR A 509 3.42 5.59 -19.58
C TYR A 509 4.72 4.79 -19.45
N ASN A 510 4.98 3.80 -20.31
CA ASN A 510 6.21 2.99 -20.26
C ASN A 510 7.48 3.79 -20.61
N PHE A 511 7.39 4.73 -21.56
CA PHE A 511 8.53 5.53 -21.98
C PHE A 511 9.00 6.52 -20.90
N ILE A 512 8.05 7.13 -20.19
CA ILE A 512 8.36 8.10 -19.11
C ILE A 512 8.86 7.37 -17.84
N PHE A 513 8.38 6.16 -17.58
CA PHE A 513 8.86 5.31 -16.48
C PHE A 513 10.34 4.90 -16.65
N LEU A 514 10.77 4.62 -17.88
CA LEU A 514 12.19 4.38 -18.21
C LEU A 514 13.04 5.65 -18.06
N LEU A 515 12.43 6.82 -18.26
CA LEU A 515 13.09 8.13 -18.11
C LEU A 515 13.29 8.49 -16.62
N THR A 516 12.36 8.12 -15.74
CA THR A 516 12.53 8.26 -14.27
C THR A 516 13.62 7.34 -13.72
N ILE A 517 13.76 6.12 -14.25
CA ILE A 517 14.87 5.21 -13.90
C ILE A 517 16.21 5.86 -14.24
N LYS A 518 16.33 6.46 -15.42
CA LYS A 518 17.55 7.16 -15.83
C LYS A 518 17.86 8.36 -14.92
N LEU A 519 16.86 9.16 -14.56
CA LEU A 519 17.04 10.35 -13.69
C LEU A 519 17.42 9.97 -12.26
N ILE A 520 16.79 8.96 -11.67
CA ILE A 520 17.07 8.52 -10.29
C ILE A 520 18.43 7.82 -10.22
N ASN A 521 18.78 6.98 -11.20
CA ASN A 521 20.13 6.41 -11.29
C ASN A 521 21.19 7.50 -11.43
N TYR A 522 20.94 8.54 -12.22
CA TYR A 522 21.87 9.65 -12.38
C TYR A 522 22.08 10.43 -11.07
N PHE A 523 21.00 10.69 -10.33
CA PHE A 523 21.08 11.36 -9.02
C PHE A 523 21.79 10.51 -7.96
N PHE A 524 21.57 9.19 -7.96
CA PHE A 524 22.22 8.27 -7.04
C PHE A 524 23.72 8.14 -7.31
N ILE A 525 24.13 8.09 -8.59
CA ILE A 525 25.54 8.05 -9.02
C ILE A 525 26.28 9.37 -8.71
N ILE A 526 25.58 10.51 -8.71
CA ILE A 526 26.19 11.82 -8.41
C ILE A 526 26.43 12.01 -6.90
N TYR A 527 25.56 11.45 -6.05
CA TYR A 527 25.63 11.66 -4.60
C TYR A 527 26.30 10.52 -3.81
N PHE A 528 26.52 9.34 -4.40
CA PHE A 528 27.13 8.16 -3.77
C PHE A 528 28.21 7.52 -4.61
#